data_AF-A0A354I8W1-F1
#
_entry.id   AF-A0A354I8W1-F1
#
_cell.length_a   1.000
_cell.length_b   1.000
_cell.length_c   1.000
_cell.angle_alpha   90.00
_cell.angle_beta   90.00
_cell.angle_gamma   90.00
#
_symmetry.space_group_name_H-M   'P 1'
#
loop_
_entity.id
_entity.type
_entity.pdbx_description
1 polymer ?
#
loop_
_entity_poly.entity_id
_entity_poly.type
_entity_poly.pdbx_seq_one_letter_code
_entity_poly.pdbx_strand_id
1 'polypeptide(L)'
;MNRIFCANMMRLKKNKLFWIGVVLIAGYGILNCCSVFRMMQRYGEAEGASYPLDNCLLTFMPVIGIVLSVVISMYLGTDYSDGTIRNKIMAGKSRNSIYTANFLTCSVIGMVTYCFGLLSVALVGTPLLG
;
A
#
# COMPACT_ATOMS: atom_id res chain seq x y z
N MET A 1 10.19 22.58 7.86
CA MET A 1 9.50 21.59 6.99
C MET A 1 8.77 20.50 7.79
N ASN A 2 9.33 20.00 8.91
CA ASN A 2 8.71 18.93 9.73
C ASN A 2 7.25 19.15 10.16
N ARG A 3 6.82 20.37 10.48
CA ARG A 3 5.43 20.62 10.91
C ARG A 3 4.40 20.37 9.80
N ILE A 4 4.73 20.68 8.54
CA ILE A 4 3.83 20.46 7.39
C ILE A 4 3.74 18.96 7.08
N PHE A 5 4.88 18.28 7.14
CA PHE A 5 4.95 16.84 6.94
C PHE A 5 4.19 16.06 8.04
N CYS A 6 4.37 16.42 9.32
CA CYS A 6 3.60 15.82 10.41
C CYS A 6 2.10 16.08 10.29
N ALA A 7 1.69 17.28 9.85
CA ALA A 7 0.27 17.58 9.61
C ALA A 7 -0.32 16.73 8.48
N ASN A 8 0.41 16.56 7.38
CA ASN A 8 0.02 15.65 6.29
C ASN A 8 -0.07 14.20 6.79
N MET A 9 0.89 13.74 7.60
CA MET A 9 0.88 12.39 8.17
C MET A 9 -0.31 12.13 9.12
N MET A 10 -0.67 13.12 9.95
CA MET A 10 -1.86 13.02 10.82
C MET A 10 -3.16 12.98 10.01
N ARG A 11 -3.28 13.79 8.95
CA ARG A 11 -4.43 13.74 8.03
C ARG A 11 -4.52 12.39 7.34
N LEU A 12 -3.38 11.85 6.89
CA LEU A 12 -3.29 10.56 6.22
C LEU A 12 -3.76 9.41 7.13
N LYS A 13 -3.29 9.35 8.38
CA LYS A 13 -3.70 8.31 9.35
C LYS A 13 -5.20 8.28 9.61
N LYS A 14 -5.86 9.45 9.56
CA LYS A 14 -7.30 9.59 9.79
C LYS A 14 -8.13 9.31 8.53
N ASN A 15 -7.49 9.22 7.36
CA ASN A 15 -8.19 9.03 6.11
C ASN A 15 -8.64 7.57 5.96
N LYS A 16 -9.96 7.35 5.90
CA LYS A 16 -10.56 6.01 5.75
C LYS A 16 -10.11 5.32 4.47
N LEU A 17 -9.83 6.08 3.41
CA LEU A 17 -9.45 5.52 2.12
C LEU A 17 -8.09 4.80 2.15
N PHE A 18 -7.16 5.33 2.94
CA PHE A 18 -5.86 4.68 3.14
C PHE A 18 -6.04 3.31 3.80
N TRP A 19 -6.88 3.24 4.84
CA TRP A 19 -7.21 1.98 5.50
C TRP A 19 -7.92 0.99 4.57
N ILE A 20 -8.84 1.46 3.70
CA ILE A 20 -9.49 0.60 2.69
C ILE A 20 -8.45 0.03 1.73
N GLY A 21 -7.49 0.84 1.26
CA GLY A 21 -6.39 0.37 0.41
C GLY A 21 -5.53 -0.70 1.09
N VAL A 22 -5.19 -0.51 2.37
CA VAL A 22 -4.44 -1.49 3.16
C VAL A 22 -5.22 -2.80 3.33
N VAL A 23 -6.52 -2.72 3.64
CA VAL A 23 -7.39 -3.91 3.79
C VAL A 23 -7.53 -4.66 2.47
N LEU A 24 -7.68 -3.96 1.34
CA LEU A 24 -7.75 -4.58 0.02
C LEU A 24 -6.48 -5.36 -0.31
N ILE A 25 -5.32 -4.78 -0.03
CA ILE A 25 -4.01 -5.38 -0.28
C ILE A 25 -3.78 -6.60 0.62
N ALA A 26 -4.11 -6.50 1.90
CA ALA A 26 -4.05 -7.63 2.82
C ALA A 26 -5.00 -8.76 2.41
N GLY A 27 -6.25 -8.43 2.07
CA GLY A 27 -7.25 -9.39 1.58
C GLY A 27 -6.81 -10.10 0.31
N TYR A 28 -6.24 -9.36 -0.65
CA TYR A 28 -5.70 -9.94 -1.88
C TYR A 28 -4.52 -10.88 -1.60
N GLY A 29 -3.62 -10.53 -0.68
CA GLY A 29 -2.52 -11.39 -0.24
C GLY A 29 -3.02 -12.73 0.33
N ILE A 30 -4.02 -12.67 1.22
CA ILE A 30 -4.64 -13.88 1.82
C ILE A 30 -5.28 -14.75 0.74
N LEU A 31 -6.04 -14.15 -0.19
CA LEU A 31 -6.69 -14.88 -1.27
C LEU A 31 -5.68 -15.59 -2.18
N ASN A 32 -4.54 -14.96 -2.46
CA ASN A 32 -3.46 -15.59 -3.22
C ASN A 32 -2.84 -16.77 -2.45
N CYS A 33 -2.55 -16.63 -1.15
CA CYS A 33 -2.06 -17.76 -0.36
C CYS A 33 -3.07 -18.93 -0.34
N CYS A 34 -4.36 -18.63 -0.13
CA CYS A 34 -5.42 -19.65 -0.15
C CYS A 34 -5.64 -20.29 -1.53
N SER A 35 -5.41 -19.56 -2.63
CA SER A 35 -5.51 -20.15 -3.97
C SER A 35 -4.33 -21.09 -4.24
N VAL A 36 -3.11 -20.68 -3.88
CA VAL A 36 -1.91 -21.51 -4.01
C VAL A 36 -2.01 -22.79 -3.17
N PHE A 37 -2.52 -22.71 -1.94
CA PHE A 37 -2.73 -23.90 -1.11
C PHE A 37 -3.76 -24.86 -1.71
N ARG A 38 -4.87 -24.34 -2.28
CA ARG A 38 -5.85 -25.17 -3.00
C ARG A 38 -5.27 -25.81 -4.26
N MET A 39 -4.38 -25.11 -4.96
CA MET A 39 -3.66 -25.67 -6.11
C MET A 39 -2.71 -26.78 -5.64
N MET A 40 -1.95 -26.58 -4.56
CA MET A 40 -1.11 -27.62 -3.97
C MET A 40 -1.92 -28.85 -3.54
N GLN A 41 -3.09 -28.69 -2.91
CA GLN A 41 -3.91 -29.85 -2.53
C GLN A 41 -4.49 -30.61 -3.72
N ARG A 42 -4.80 -29.93 -4.84
CA ARG A 42 -5.36 -30.59 -6.03
C ARG A 42 -4.31 -31.19 -6.96
N TYR A 43 -3.11 -30.62 -7.02
CA TYR A 43 -2.04 -31.07 -7.92
C TYR A 43 -0.90 -31.82 -7.19
N GLY A 44 -0.85 -31.76 -5.86
CA GLY A 44 0.18 -32.37 -5.02
C GLY A 44 0.14 -33.90 -4.92
N GLU A 45 -0.92 -34.56 -5.41
CA GLU A 45 -0.89 -36.03 -5.60
C GLU A 45 -0.21 -36.45 -6.91
N ALA A 46 -0.03 -35.54 -7.87
CA ALA A 46 0.52 -35.88 -9.18
C ALA A 46 2.04 -35.65 -9.28
N GLU A 47 2.57 -34.57 -8.72
CA GLU A 47 4.00 -34.26 -8.80
C GLU A 47 4.44 -33.48 -7.57
N GLY A 48 5.55 -33.89 -6.94
CA GLY A 48 6.16 -33.26 -5.75
C GLY A 48 6.72 -31.86 -6.03
N ALA A 49 5.88 -30.96 -6.52
CA ALA A 49 6.23 -29.61 -6.93
C ALA A 49 6.23 -28.68 -5.72
N SER A 50 7.43 -28.43 -5.19
CA SER A 50 7.67 -27.27 -4.33
C SER A 50 7.32 -26.01 -5.12
N TYR A 51 6.15 -25.42 -4.86
CA TYR A 51 5.80 -24.11 -5.43
C TYR A 51 6.69 -23.08 -4.73
N PRO A 52 7.61 -22.40 -5.44
CA PRO A 52 8.54 -21.49 -4.81
C PRO A 52 7.76 -20.31 -4.22
N LEU A 53 7.99 -20.03 -2.93
CA LEU A 53 7.39 -18.88 -2.21
C LEU A 53 7.60 -17.56 -2.97
N ASP A 54 8.72 -17.45 -3.72
CA ASP A 54 9.04 -16.32 -4.59
C ASP A 54 7.92 -15.98 -5.57
N ASN A 55 7.26 -16.98 -6.16
CA ASN A 55 6.23 -16.72 -7.17
C ASN A 55 4.94 -16.15 -6.54
N CYS A 56 4.66 -16.55 -5.30
CA CYS A 56 3.54 -16.03 -4.53
C CYS A 56 3.81 -14.57 -4.08
N LEU A 57 5.06 -14.24 -3.74
CA LEU A 57 5.48 -12.88 -3.40
C LEU A 57 5.49 -11.95 -4.63
N LEU A 58 5.93 -12.44 -5.79
CA LEU A 58 6.04 -11.64 -7.01
C LEU A 58 4.67 -11.33 -7.64
N THR A 59 3.70 -12.25 -7.53
CA THR A 59 2.34 -12.06 -8.06
C THR A 59 1.57 -10.93 -7.36
N PHE A 60 1.93 -10.62 -6.12
CA PHE A 60 1.33 -9.56 -5.33
C PHE A 60 1.83 -8.14 -5.73
N MET A 61 3.02 -8.03 -6.32
CA MET A 61 3.67 -6.76 -6.68
C MET A 61 2.87 -5.85 -7.63
N PRO A 62 2.28 -6.33 -8.76
CA PRO A 62 1.53 -5.46 -9.66
C PRO A 62 0.26 -4.88 -9.01
N VAL A 63 -0.40 -5.64 -8.13
CA VAL A 63 -1.65 -5.21 -7.47
C VAL A 63 -1.40 -4.08 -6.48
N ILE A 64 -0.27 -4.13 -5.75
CA ILE A 64 0.16 -3.01 -4.90
C ILE A 64 0.30 -1.73 -5.72
N GLY A 65 0.90 -1.81 -6.91
CA GLY A 65 1.10 -0.67 -7.79
C GLY A 65 -0.22 -0.02 -8.23
N ILE A 66 -1.21 -0.83 -8.59
CA ILE A 66 -2.55 -0.35 -8.98
C ILE A 66 -3.23 0.37 -7.81
N VAL A 67 -3.25 -0.26 -6.63
CA VAL A 67 -3.89 0.32 -5.44
C VAL A 67 -3.18 1.60 -5.02
N LEU A 68 -1.84 1.62 -5.06
CA LEU A 68 -1.05 2.83 -4.77
C LEU A 68 -1.37 3.97 -5.72
N SER A 69 -1.48 3.70 -7.02
CA SER A 69 -1.84 4.72 -8.01
C SER A 69 -3.17 5.40 -7.68
N VAL A 70 -4.19 4.62 -7.31
CA VAL A 70 -5.50 5.14 -6.91
C VAL A 70 -5.41 5.95 -5.62
N VAL A 71 -4.75 5.42 -4.59
CA VAL A 71 -4.61 6.10 -3.28
C VAL A 71 -3.85 7.42 -3.41
N ILE A 72 -2.74 7.43 -4.16
CA ILE A 72 -1.94 8.63 -4.39
C ILE A 72 -2.74 9.65 -5.20
N SER A 73 -3.38 9.23 -6.29
CA SER A 73 -4.18 10.13 -7.14
C SER A 73 -5.31 10.78 -6.35
N MET A 74 -5.99 10.02 -5.48
CA MET A 74 -7.07 10.57 -4.67
C MET A 74 -6.54 11.49 -3.55
N TYR A 75 -5.45 11.10 -2.87
CA TYR A 75 -4.83 11.94 -1.84
C TYR A 75 -4.35 13.27 -2.42
N LEU A 76 -3.66 13.24 -3.56
CA LEU A 76 -3.25 14.46 -4.25
C LEU A 76 -4.46 15.26 -4.72
N GLY A 77 -5.44 14.61 -5.37
CA GLY A 77 -6.64 15.24 -5.91
C GLY A 77 -7.44 16.01 -4.87
N THR A 78 -7.55 15.49 -3.65
CA THR A 78 -8.23 16.21 -2.54
C THR A 78 -7.51 17.48 -2.12
N ASP A 79 -6.17 17.48 -2.10
CA ASP A 79 -5.38 18.66 -1.72
C ASP A 79 -5.43 19.76 -2.83
N TYR A 80 -5.69 19.36 -4.08
CA TYR A 80 -5.94 20.30 -5.20
C TYR A 80 -7.39 20.80 -5.24
N SER A 81 -8.38 19.92 -5.06
CA SER A 81 -9.80 20.25 -5.15
C SER A 81 -10.28 21.17 -4.02
N ASP A 82 -9.81 20.95 -2.79
CA ASP A 82 -10.21 21.76 -1.62
C ASP A 82 -9.50 23.12 -1.56
N GLY A 83 -8.63 23.44 -2.53
CA GLY A 83 -7.82 24.66 -2.50
C GLY A 83 -6.85 24.73 -1.30
N THR A 84 -6.58 23.60 -0.63
CA THR A 84 -5.71 23.52 0.55
C THR A 84 -4.27 23.93 0.23
N ILE A 85 -3.81 23.74 -1.01
CA ILE A 85 -2.53 24.28 -1.49
C ILE A 85 -2.55 25.82 -1.46
N ARG A 86 -3.63 26.47 -1.91
CA ARG A 86 -3.77 27.94 -1.86
C ARG A 86 -3.78 28.44 -0.43
N ASN A 87 -4.47 27.73 0.47
CA ASN A 87 -4.48 28.08 1.90
C ASN A 87 -3.07 27.98 2.53
N LYS A 88 -2.30 26.93 2.20
CA LYS A 88 -0.90 26.77 2.66
C LYS A 88 0.02 27.88 2.13
N ILE A 89 -0.19 28.34 0.89
CA ILE A 89 0.57 29.45 0.29
C ILE A 89 0.21 30.79 0.97
N MET A 90 -1.08 31.06 1.21
CA MET A 90 -1.55 32.26 1.91
C MET A 90 -1.03 32.34 3.35
N ALA A 91 -0.85 31.20 4.01
CA ALA A 91 -0.20 31.10 5.33
C ALA A 91 1.33 31.30 5.29
N GLY A 92 1.90 31.76 4.16
CA GLY A 92 3.31 32.10 4.03
C GLY A 92 4.25 30.90 3.81
N LYS A 93 3.75 29.74 3.39
CA LYS A 93 4.62 28.59 3.06
C LYS A 93 5.11 28.65 1.61
N SER A 94 6.41 28.44 1.42
CA SER A 94 7.01 28.31 0.09
C SER A 94 6.42 27.13 -0.67
N ARG A 95 6.15 27.33 -1.97
CA ARG A 95 5.63 26.31 -2.88
C ARG A 95 6.49 25.05 -2.89
N ASN A 96 7.82 25.21 -2.90
CA ASN A 96 8.75 24.09 -2.91
C ASN A 96 8.57 23.21 -1.67
N SER A 97 8.43 23.82 -0.49
CA SER A 97 8.19 23.09 0.76
C SER A 97 6.88 22.30 0.76
N ILE A 98 5.85 22.73 0.03
CA ILE A 98 4.57 22.03 -0.05
C ILE A 98 4.72 20.80 -0.95
N TYR A 99 5.32 20.95 -2.13
CA TYR A 99 5.54 19.85 -3.06
C TYR A 99 6.47 18.78 -2.49
N THR A 100 7.61 19.17 -1.89
CA THR A 100 8.52 18.22 -1.26
C THR A 100 7.83 17.46 -0.12
N ALA A 101 7.01 18.13 0.69
CA ALA A 101 6.27 17.45 1.76
C ALA A 101 5.24 16.46 1.21
N ASN A 102 4.55 16.80 0.11
CA ASN A 102 3.56 15.90 -0.50
C ASN A 102 4.21 14.68 -1.14
N PHE A 103 5.35 14.88 -1.83
CA PHE A 103 6.16 13.80 -2.38
C PHE A 103 6.63 12.84 -1.29
N LEU A 104 7.17 13.37 -0.19
CA LEU A 104 7.61 12.56 0.96
C LEU A 104 6.44 11.80 1.58
N THR A 105 5.26 12.41 1.66
CA THR A 105 4.06 11.75 2.17
C THR A 105 3.65 10.58 1.27
N CYS A 106 3.66 10.76 -0.06
CA CYS A 106 3.34 9.69 -1.01
C CYS A 106 4.35 8.54 -0.96
N SER A 107 5.64 8.84 -0.80
CA SER A 107 6.69 7.82 -0.63
C SER A 107 6.47 7.00 0.64
N VAL A 108 6.12 7.64 1.77
CA VAL A 108 5.79 6.96 3.02
C VAL A 108 4.54 6.10 2.89
N ILE A 109 3.49 6.58 2.20
CA ILE A 109 2.29 5.77 1.89
C ILE A 109 2.69 4.49 1.17
N GLY A 110 3.54 4.60 0.14
CA GLY A 110 4.07 3.47 -0.61
C GLY A 110 4.79 2.45 0.26
N MET A 111 5.78 2.90 1.03
CA MET A 111 6.56 2.04 1.93
C MET A 111 5.69 1.35 2.98
N VAL A 112 4.79 2.07 3.63
CA VAL A 112 3.90 1.49 4.66
C VAL A 112 2.99 0.45 4.03
N THR A 113 2.38 0.76 2.89
CA THR A 113 1.48 -0.15 2.18
C THR A 113 2.18 -1.44 1.76
N TYR A 114 3.40 -1.33 1.22
CA TYR A 114 4.23 -2.47 0.85
C TYR A 114 4.61 -3.33 2.08
N CYS A 115 5.02 -2.69 3.17
CA CYS A 115 5.41 -3.38 4.41
C CYS A 115 4.23 -4.15 5.04
N PHE A 116 3.03 -3.57 5.05
CA PHE A 116 1.80 -4.26 5.47
C PHE A 116 1.46 -5.44 4.56
N GLY A 117 1.64 -5.27 3.25
CA GLY A 117 1.52 -6.35 2.27
C GLY A 117 2.43 -7.53 2.57
N LEU A 118 3.72 -7.26 2.75
CA LEU A 118 4.71 -8.26 3.11
C LEU A 118 4.39 -8.95 4.43
N LEU A 119 3.99 -8.19 5.46
CA LEU A 119 3.57 -8.76 6.75
C LEU A 119 2.37 -9.70 6.59
N SER A 120 1.36 -9.30 5.80
CA SER A 120 0.19 -10.13 5.54
C SER A 120 0.56 -11.45 4.84
N VAL A 121 1.44 -11.39 3.85
CA VAL A 121 1.90 -12.59 3.13
C VAL A 121 2.85 -13.41 3.98
N ALA A 122 3.70 -12.82 4.82
CA ALA A 122 4.59 -13.55 5.72
C ALA A 122 3.80 -14.29 6.81
N LEU A 123 2.83 -13.63 7.45
CA LEU A 123 2.00 -14.22 8.50
C LEU A 123 1.12 -15.37 8.00
N VAL A 124 0.65 -15.31 6.75
CA VAL A 124 -0.23 -16.33 6.18
C VAL A 124 0.55 -17.35 5.36
N GLY A 125 1.63 -16.95 4.70
CA GLY A 125 2.50 -17.84 3.93
C GLY A 125 3.34 -18.77 4.80
N THR A 126 3.84 -18.30 5.96
CA THR A 126 4.59 -19.16 6.89
C THR A 126 3.82 -20.35 7.44
N PRO A 127 2.53 -20.25 7.85
CA PRO A 127 1.75 -21.42 8.29
C PRO A 127 1.17 -22.27 7.15
N LEU A 128 1.12 -21.77 5.90
CA LEU A 128 0.52 -22.50 4.77
C LEU A 128 1.54 -23.27 3.91
N LEU A 129 2.80 -22.84 3.91
CA LEU A 129 3.88 -23.36 3.05
C LEU A 129 5.09 -23.90 3.84
N GLY A 130 5.03 -23.83 5.17
CA GLY A 130 6.04 -24.38 6.09
C GLY A 130 5.62 -25.72 6.67
#